data_AF-A0AA48GM59-F1
#
_entry.id   AF-A0AA48GM59-F1
#
_cell.length_a   1.000
_cell.length_b   1.000
_cell.length_c   1.000
_cell.angle_alpha   90.00
_cell.angle_beta   90.00
_cell.angle_gamma   90.00
#
_symmetry.space_group_name_H-M   'P 1'
#
loop_
_entity.id
_entity.type
_entity.pdbx_description
1 polymer ?
#
loop_
_entity_poly.entity_id
_entity_poly.type
_entity_poly.pdbx_seq_one_letter_code
_entity_poly.pdbx_strand_id
1 'polypeptide(L)'
;MFDSHALLQAFTPAVLAGPGGFAGWVSRPEVAYPLAGGLVALLAILILKWPDFKSWRRARHKEVFRPIELEQVLHGDPPVVVDLRRPEDFNGSSGHIRGAFNLPFNHLPKALAEIAKDKRQLVVLVDYDDRVSHLAADVLASCGYTWVRVLRGGMRAWRAGNLPVSVSGHR
;
A
#
# COMPACT_ATOMS: atom_id res chain seq x y z
N MET A 1 37.58 -54.86 -29.91
CA MET A 1 37.46 -53.40 -30.11
C MET A 1 35.96 -53.10 -30.03
N PHE A 2 35.48 -52.75 -28.83
CA PHE A 2 34.07 -52.46 -28.57
C PHE A 2 33.86 -50.96 -28.77
N ASP A 3 32.97 -50.59 -29.69
CA ASP A 3 32.71 -49.20 -30.04
C ASP A 3 31.71 -48.59 -29.05
N SER A 4 32.20 -47.77 -28.13
CA SER A 4 31.44 -47.14 -27.05
C SER A 4 30.52 -46.02 -27.53
N HIS A 5 30.59 -45.62 -28.80
CA HIS A 5 29.72 -44.59 -29.39
C HIS A 5 28.32 -45.09 -29.78
N ALA A 6 28.10 -46.40 -29.85
CA ALA A 6 26.81 -46.97 -30.26
C ALA A 6 25.71 -46.95 -29.17
N LEU A 7 26.09 -46.81 -27.88
CA LEU A 7 25.14 -46.92 -26.77
C LEU A 7 24.46 -45.61 -26.35
N LEU A 8 24.89 -44.45 -26.88
CA LEU A 8 24.28 -43.15 -26.56
C LEU A 8 23.17 -42.71 -27.53
N GLN A 9 22.88 -43.47 -28.59
CA GLN A 9 21.83 -43.14 -29.57
C GLN A 9 20.49 -43.87 -29.35
N ALA A 10 20.38 -44.73 -28.33
CA ALA A 10 19.22 -45.61 -28.18
C ALA A 10 18.10 -45.09 -27.25
N PHE A 11 18.20 -43.86 -26.70
CA PHE A 11 17.22 -43.34 -25.75
C PHE A 11 16.69 -41.94 -26.04
N THR A 12 16.72 -41.48 -27.29
CA THR A 12 15.85 -40.37 -27.72
C THR A 12 14.63 -40.96 -28.43
N PRO A 13 13.44 -41.05 -27.80
CA PRO A 13 12.26 -41.47 -28.52
C PRO A 13 11.90 -40.36 -29.52
N ALA A 14 12.27 -40.54 -30.78
CA ALA A 14 11.87 -39.71 -31.91
C ALA A 14 10.34 -39.53 -32.00
N VAL A 15 9.58 -40.40 -31.33
CA VAL A 15 8.12 -40.38 -31.16
C VAL A 15 7.61 -39.15 -30.40
N LEU A 16 8.41 -38.50 -29.55
CA LEU A 16 7.94 -37.33 -28.79
C LEU A 16 8.08 -35.99 -29.55
N ALA A 17 8.97 -35.92 -30.54
CA ALA A 17 9.34 -34.69 -31.24
C ALA A 17 8.74 -34.54 -32.66
N GLY A 18 8.00 -35.54 -33.14
CA GLY A 18 7.34 -35.48 -34.45
C GLY A 18 6.02 -34.70 -34.47
N PRO A 19 5.45 -34.40 -35.66
CA PRO A 19 4.16 -33.68 -35.80
C PRO A 19 2.95 -34.35 -35.11
N GLY A 20 3.05 -35.66 -34.84
CA GLY A 20 2.07 -36.43 -34.06
C GLY A 20 2.46 -36.67 -32.59
N GLY A 21 3.63 -36.19 -32.17
CA GLY A 21 4.12 -36.27 -30.79
C GLY A 21 3.62 -35.10 -29.92
N PHE A 22 3.96 -35.10 -28.63
CA PHE A 22 3.51 -34.09 -27.67
C PHE A 22 3.85 -32.65 -28.12
N ALA A 23 5.04 -32.45 -28.70
CA ALA A 23 5.45 -31.14 -29.24
C ALA A 23 4.58 -30.68 -30.43
N GLY A 24 4.19 -31.61 -31.31
CA GLY A 24 3.29 -31.35 -32.44
C GLY A 24 1.82 -31.18 -32.04
N TRP A 25 1.40 -31.81 -30.94
CA TRP A 25 0.06 -31.66 -30.37
C TRP A 25 -0.12 -30.29 -29.67
N VAL A 26 0.89 -29.83 -28.92
CA VAL A 26 0.81 -28.56 -28.16
C VAL A 26 1.00 -27.31 -29.01
N SER A 27 1.58 -27.44 -30.21
CA SER A 27 1.82 -26.33 -31.15
C SER A 27 0.61 -26.03 -32.04
N ARG A 28 -0.48 -26.80 -31.94
CA ARG A 28 -1.72 -26.56 -32.67
C ARG A 28 -2.49 -25.37 -32.07
N PRO A 29 -2.93 -24.39 -32.87
CA PRO A 29 -3.59 -23.20 -32.36
C PRO A 29 -4.86 -23.51 -31.55
N GLU A 30 -5.61 -24.54 -31.94
CA GLU A 30 -6.82 -25.01 -31.23
C GLU A 30 -6.55 -25.58 -29.83
N VAL A 31 -5.31 -25.98 -29.51
CA VAL A 31 -4.90 -26.49 -28.19
C VAL A 31 -4.04 -25.46 -27.45
N ALA A 32 -3.15 -24.77 -28.15
CA ALA A 32 -2.21 -23.81 -27.58
C ALA A 32 -2.91 -22.58 -26.96
N TYR A 33 -3.89 -22.01 -27.65
CA TYR A 33 -4.58 -20.80 -27.18
C TYR A 33 -5.48 -20.99 -25.94
N PRO A 34 -6.30 -22.06 -25.83
CA PRO A 34 -7.08 -22.28 -24.60
C PRO A 34 -6.20 -22.60 -23.38
N LEU A 35 -5.06 -23.30 -23.57
CA LEU A 35 -4.10 -23.53 -22.49
C LEU A 35 -3.37 -22.25 -22.06
N ALA A 36 -2.95 -21.42 -23.02
CA ALA A 36 -2.36 -20.12 -22.73
C ALA A 36 -3.37 -19.18 -22.03
N GLY A 37 -4.62 -19.14 -22.48
CA GLY A 37 -5.70 -18.37 -21.85
C GLY A 37 -6.02 -18.86 -20.42
N GLY A 38 -6.08 -20.17 -20.21
CA GLY A 38 -6.29 -20.78 -18.90
C GLY A 38 -5.16 -20.47 -17.91
N LEU A 39 -3.91 -20.53 -18.36
CA LEU A 39 -2.75 -20.17 -17.54
C LEU A 39 -2.73 -18.69 -17.18
N VAL A 40 -3.03 -17.80 -18.13
CA VAL A 40 -3.15 -16.35 -17.87
C VAL A 40 -4.29 -16.06 -16.88
N ALA A 41 -5.44 -16.72 -17.01
CA ALA A 41 -6.55 -16.58 -16.08
C ALA A 41 -6.21 -17.10 -14.67
N LEU A 42 -5.51 -18.24 -14.58
CA LEU A 42 -5.03 -18.80 -13.31
C LEU A 42 -4.01 -17.88 -12.64
N LEU A 43 -3.03 -17.36 -13.38
CA LEU A 43 -2.06 -16.39 -12.88
C LEU A 43 -2.75 -15.10 -12.45
N ALA A 44 -3.72 -14.59 -13.22
CA ALA A 44 -4.49 -13.41 -12.86
C ALA A 44 -5.31 -13.63 -11.57
N ILE A 45 -5.93 -14.79 -11.39
CA ILE A 45 -6.65 -15.15 -10.16
C ILE A 45 -5.68 -15.27 -8.98
N LEU A 46 -4.51 -15.87 -9.18
CA LEU A 46 -3.47 -16.00 -8.15
C LEU A 46 -2.98 -14.62 -7.70
N ILE A 47 -2.71 -13.73 -8.65
CA ILE A 47 -2.31 -12.33 -8.42
C ILE A 47 -3.44 -11.56 -7.72
N LEU A 48 -4.70 -11.70 -8.13
CA LEU A 48 -5.86 -11.04 -7.52
C LEU A 48 -6.16 -11.52 -6.08
N LYS A 49 -5.82 -12.77 -5.75
CA LYS A 49 -6.03 -13.36 -4.43
C LYS A 49 -4.85 -13.17 -3.48
N TRP A 50 -3.70 -12.69 -3.97
CA TRP A 50 -2.53 -12.44 -3.12
C TRP A 50 -2.79 -11.25 -2.16
N PRO A 51 -2.54 -11.37 -0.84
CA PRO A 51 -2.83 -10.31 0.14
C PRO A 51 -2.13 -9.00 -0.17
N ASP A 52 -0.89 -9.07 -0.68
CA ASP A 52 -0.06 -7.91 -1.02
C ASP A 52 -0.55 -7.17 -2.28
N PHE A 53 -1.22 -7.87 -3.20
CA PHE A 53 -1.82 -7.24 -4.37
C PHE A 53 -3.06 -6.41 -4.00
N LYS A 54 -3.87 -6.91 -3.05
CA LYS A 54 -5.05 -6.17 -2.55
C LYS A 54 -4.66 -4.97 -1.69
N SER A 55 -3.57 -5.03 -0.92
CA SER A 55 -3.06 -3.87 -0.19
C SER A 55 -2.47 -2.84 -1.15
N TRP A 56 -1.77 -3.26 -2.21
CA TRP A 56 -1.28 -2.34 -3.25
C TRP A 56 -2.40 -1.59 -3.98
N ARG A 57 -3.56 -2.23 -4.22
CA ARG A 57 -4.75 -1.55 -4.78
C ARG A 57 -5.37 -0.53 -3.83
N ARG A 58 -5.41 -0.80 -2.52
CA ARG A 58 -5.93 0.15 -1.51
C ARG A 58 -4.98 1.32 -1.25
N ALA A 59 -3.68 1.08 -1.32
CA ALA A 59 -2.65 2.13 -1.21
C ALA A 59 -2.71 3.17 -2.33
N ARG A 60 -3.41 2.91 -3.45
CA ARG A 60 -3.48 3.81 -4.61
C ARG A 60 -4.54 4.90 -4.53
N HIS A 61 -5.51 4.83 -3.62
CA HIS A 61 -6.39 5.96 -3.39
C HIS A 61 -5.84 6.78 -2.24
N LYS A 62 -5.14 7.88 -2.59
CA LYS A 62 -4.84 8.99 -1.68
C LYS A 62 -6.17 9.64 -1.27
N GLU A 63 -6.95 8.95 -0.45
CA GLU A 63 -8.22 9.47 0.01
C GLU A 63 -7.94 10.57 1.02
N VAL A 64 -8.11 11.82 0.59
CA VAL A 64 -8.10 12.97 1.47
C VAL A 64 -9.32 12.91 2.39
N PHE A 65 -9.15 13.22 3.67
CA PHE A 65 -10.26 13.57 4.56
C PHE A 65 -10.49 15.07 4.48
N ARG A 66 -11.74 15.47 4.28
CA ARG A 66 -12.14 16.87 4.50
C ARG A 66 -12.16 17.15 6.00
N PRO A 67 -11.89 18.39 6.45
CA PRO A 67 -11.87 18.72 7.88
C PRO A 67 -13.13 18.29 8.63
N ILE A 68 -14.32 18.55 8.06
CA ILE A 68 -15.59 18.17 8.69
C ILE A 68 -15.79 16.66 8.78
N GLU A 69 -15.28 15.88 7.82
CA GLU A 69 -15.39 14.42 7.85
C GLU A 69 -14.50 13.84 8.96
N LEU A 70 -13.28 14.37 9.08
CA LEU A 70 -12.39 13.94 10.16
C LEU A 70 -12.98 14.30 11.54
N GLU A 71 -13.57 15.48 11.69
CA GLU A 71 -14.25 15.88 12.93
C GLU A 71 -15.35 14.89 13.32
N GLN A 72 -16.19 14.48 12.37
CA GLN A 72 -17.25 13.50 12.62
C GLN A 72 -16.71 12.14 13.07
N VAL A 73 -15.64 11.66 12.44
CA VAL A 73 -15.02 10.36 12.80
C VAL A 73 -14.35 10.43 14.18
N LEU A 74 -13.81 11.58 14.58
CA LEU A 74 -13.21 11.76 15.90
C LEU A 74 -14.19 11.64 17.07
N HIS A 75 -15.50 11.77 16.83
CA HIS A 75 -16.55 11.51 17.83
C HIS A 75 -16.98 10.05 17.92
N GLY A 76 -16.65 9.24 16.91
CA GLY A 76 -16.99 7.82 16.82
C GLY A 76 -15.81 6.92 17.19
N ASP A 77 -15.32 6.15 16.20
CA ASP A 77 -14.11 5.35 16.30
C ASP A 77 -12.93 6.16 15.75
N PRO A 78 -12.14 6.82 16.63
CA PRO A 78 -11.17 7.80 16.18
C PRO A 78 -9.97 7.12 15.49
N PRO A 79 -9.52 7.65 14.33
CA PRO A 79 -8.30 7.16 13.70
C PRO A 79 -7.07 7.61 14.49
N VAL A 80 -5.93 7.03 14.13
CA VAL A 80 -4.63 7.54 14.57
C VAL A 80 -4.35 8.83 13.83
N VAL A 81 -4.36 9.97 14.52
CA VAL A 81 -4.01 11.26 13.92
C VAL A 81 -2.55 11.60 14.24
N VAL A 82 -1.76 11.80 13.19
CA VAL A 82 -0.34 12.14 13.29
C VAL A 82 -0.11 13.54 12.77
N ASP A 83 0.31 14.46 13.64
CA ASP A 83 0.68 15.81 13.25
C ASP A 83 2.19 15.87 12.98
N LEU A 84 2.55 16.16 11.73
CA LEU A 84 3.91 16.17 11.20
C LEU A 84 4.61 17.53 11.35
N ARG A 85 3.92 18.54 11.90
CA ARG A 85 4.50 19.86 12.19
C ARG A 85 5.54 19.77 13.30
N ARG A 86 6.27 20.85 13.52
CA ARG A 86 7.24 20.92 14.61
C ARG A 86 6.53 20.92 15.97
N PRO A 87 7.19 20.47 17.04
CA PRO A 87 6.60 20.45 18.37
C PRO A 87 6.13 21.82 18.84
N GLU A 88 6.78 22.91 18.43
CA GLU A 88 6.43 24.27 18.81
C GLU A 88 5.09 24.70 18.21
N ASP A 89 4.79 24.29 16.98
CA ASP A 89 3.51 24.59 16.33
C ASP A 89 2.36 23.73 16.87
N PHE A 90 2.67 22.47 17.19
CA PHE A 90 1.72 21.54 17.77
C PHE A 90 1.29 21.95 19.18
N ASN A 91 2.27 22.32 20.02
CA ASN A 91 2.03 22.72 21.41
C ASN A 91 1.70 24.22 21.57
N GLY A 92 1.98 25.03 20.55
CA GLY A 92 1.77 26.47 20.59
C GLY A 92 0.28 26.88 20.54
N SER A 93 0.06 28.19 20.49
CA SER A 93 -1.28 28.80 20.46
C SER A 93 -2.13 28.43 19.24
N SER A 94 -1.49 27.90 18.17
CA SER A 94 -2.21 27.43 16.99
C SER A 94 -2.99 26.12 17.23
N GLY A 95 -2.65 25.40 18.31
CA GLY A 95 -3.25 24.15 18.70
C GLY A 95 -3.06 23.02 17.69
N HIS A 96 -3.69 21.89 18.00
CA HIS A 96 -3.70 20.67 17.20
C HIS A 96 -5.05 19.96 17.30
N ILE A 97 -5.26 18.95 16.47
CA ILE A 97 -6.50 18.16 16.48
C ILE A 97 -6.54 17.30 17.75
N ARG A 98 -7.69 17.21 18.42
CA ARG A 98 -7.86 16.44 19.66
C ARG A 98 -7.41 14.97 19.46
N GLY A 99 -6.55 14.49 20.36
CA GLY A 99 -6.06 13.11 20.32
C GLY A 99 -4.98 12.85 19.27
N ALA A 100 -4.57 13.86 18.51
CA ALA A 100 -3.37 13.76 17.68
C ALA A 100 -2.13 13.62 18.57
N PHE A 101 -1.15 12.88 18.10
CA PHE A 101 0.20 12.94 18.65
C PHE A 101 1.15 13.57 17.62
N ASN A 102 2.16 14.26 18.11
CA ASN A 102 3.13 14.94 17.26
C ASN A 102 4.25 13.97 16.87
N LEU A 103 4.48 13.83 15.57
CA LEU A 103 5.64 13.16 15.03
C LEU A 103 6.21 14.02 13.88
N PRO A 104 7.14 14.94 14.18
CA PRO A 104 7.72 15.82 13.18
C PRO A 104 8.25 15.04 11.95
N PHE A 105 8.01 15.58 10.75
CA PHE A 105 8.34 14.89 9.51
C PHE A 105 9.81 14.42 9.42
N ASN A 106 10.75 15.20 9.96
CA ASN A 106 12.17 14.84 10.02
C ASN A 106 12.47 13.60 10.88
N HIS A 107 11.59 13.25 11.82
CA HIS A 107 11.71 12.07 12.68
C HIS A 107 10.93 10.87 12.13
N LEU A 108 10.06 11.08 11.15
CA LEU A 108 9.21 10.04 10.56
C LEU A 108 9.99 8.77 10.19
N PRO A 109 11.15 8.80 9.51
CA PRO A 109 11.86 7.58 9.11
C PRO A 109 12.34 6.72 10.28
N LYS A 110 12.61 7.35 11.44
CA LYS A 110 13.14 6.66 12.64
C LYS A 110 12.04 6.15 13.56
N ALA A 111 10.86 6.77 13.50
CA ALA A 111 9.74 6.51 14.40
C ALA A 111 8.51 5.90 13.70
N LEU A 112 8.71 5.28 12.52
CA LEU A 112 7.62 4.61 11.80
C LEU A 112 6.89 3.58 12.66
N ALA A 113 7.58 2.91 13.59
CA ALA A 113 6.97 1.92 14.48
C ALA A 113 6.06 2.53 15.56
N GLU A 114 6.16 3.84 15.81
CA GLU A 114 5.37 4.56 16.81
C GLU A 114 3.99 4.98 16.28
N ILE A 115 3.80 4.97 14.95
CA ILE A 115 2.58 5.49 14.31
C ILE A 115 1.36 4.63 14.63
N ALA A 116 1.37 3.36 14.21
CA ALA A 116 0.36 2.40 14.61
C ALA A 116 0.98 1.00 14.65
N LYS A 117 0.73 0.27 15.74
CA LYS A 117 1.19 -1.12 15.86
C LYS A 117 0.53 -2.01 14.80
N ASP A 118 -0.74 -1.75 14.48
CA ASP A 118 -1.45 -2.37 13.38
C ASP A 118 -1.40 -1.50 12.12
N LYS A 119 -0.68 -1.96 11.10
CA LYS A 119 -0.56 -1.30 9.79
C LYS A 119 -1.87 -1.27 8.98
N ARG A 120 -2.93 -1.90 9.48
CA ARG A 120 -4.29 -1.85 8.93
C ARG A 120 -5.16 -0.79 9.60
N GLN A 121 -4.73 -0.22 10.72
CA GLN A 121 -5.45 0.86 11.38
C GLN A 121 -5.44 2.11 10.48
N LEU A 122 -6.54 2.87 10.50
CA LEU A 122 -6.64 4.13 9.78
C LEU A 122 -5.71 5.17 10.41
N VAL A 123 -4.75 5.63 9.62
CA VAL A 123 -3.82 6.71 9.98
C VAL A 123 -4.18 7.96 9.17
N VAL A 124 -4.36 9.09 9.86
CA VAL A 124 -4.60 10.40 9.24
C VAL A 124 -3.41 11.30 9.49
N LEU A 125 -2.75 11.72 8.41
CA LEU A 125 -1.59 12.59 8.45
C LEU A 125 -2.00 14.05 8.33
N VAL A 126 -1.41 14.89 9.16
CA VAL A 126 -1.71 16.32 9.27
C VAL A 126 -0.41 17.12 9.24
N ASP A 127 -0.40 18.22 8.51
CA ASP A 127 0.64 19.25 8.56
C ASP A 127 -0.02 20.64 8.47
N TYR A 128 0.66 21.67 7.98
CA TYR A 128 0.05 23.00 7.81
C TYR A 128 -0.94 23.09 6.66
N ASP A 129 -0.63 22.51 5.49
CA ASP A 129 -1.26 22.81 4.22
C ASP A 129 -1.41 21.63 3.24
N ASP A 130 -1.24 20.40 3.74
CA ASP A 130 -1.29 19.07 3.11
C ASP A 130 -0.08 18.61 2.26
N ARG A 131 0.95 19.44 2.07
CA ARG A 131 2.07 19.12 1.17
C ARG A 131 3.00 18.03 1.69
N VAL A 132 3.42 18.13 2.95
CA VAL A 132 4.36 17.21 3.59
C VAL A 132 3.65 15.91 3.96
N SER A 133 2.40 16.00 4.39
CA SER A 133 1.56 14.85 4.71
C SER A 133 1.30 13.95 3.49
N HIS A 134 1.19 14.50 2.27
CA HIS A 134 1.15 13.70 1.05
C HIS A 134 2.45 12.92 0.79
N LEU A 135 3.62 13.51 1.05
CA LEU A 135 4.91 12.81 0.93
C LEU A 135 5.05 11.73 2.01
N ALA A 136 4.69 12.05 3.25
CA ALA A 136 4.67 11.09 4.34
C ALA A 136 3.73 9.91 4.09
N ALA A 137 2.58 10.14 3.46
CA ALA A 137 1.65 9.07 3.07
C ALA A 137 2.31 8.06 2.12
N ASP A 138 3.09 8.54 1.15
CA ASP A 138 3.83 7.67 0.21
C ASP A 138 4.90 6.85 0.95
N VAL A 139 5.60 7.46 1.91
CA VAL A 139 6.57 6.75 2.78
C VAL A 139 5.87 5.66 3.59
N LEU A 140 4.76 5.97 4.27
CA LEU A 140 4.01 5.01 5.07
C LEU A 140 3.49 3.85 4.20
N ALA A 141 2.96 4.16 3.02
CA ALA A 141 2.51 3.15 2.07
C ALA A 141 3.65 2.19 1.66
N SER A 142 4.85 2.73 1.39
CA SER A 142 6.04 1.91 1.09
C SER A 142 6.46 1.01 2.27
N CYS A 143 6.15 1.42 3.50
CA CYS A 143 6.44 0.68 4.71
C CYS A 143 5.31 -0.31 5.11
N GLY A 144 4.31 -0.47 4.25
CA GLY A 144 3.23 -1.44 4.39
C GLY A 144 2.02 -0.95 5.19
N TYR A 145 1.93 0.35 5.48
CA TYR A 145 0.69 0.93 5.99
C TYR A 145 -0.36 0.94 4.88
N THR A 146 -1.49 0.30 5.13
CA THR A 146 -2.49 0.01 4.08
C THR A 146 -3.69 0.95 4.09
N TRP A 147 -3.85 1.75 5.16
CA TRP A 147 -4.98 2.66 5.33
C TRP A 147 -4.50 4.02 5.85
N VAL A 148 -3.90 4.80 4.94
CA VAL A 148 -3.35 6.13 5.24
C VAL A 148 -4.15 7.18 4.47
N ARG A 149 -4.60 8.22 5.18
CA ARG A 149 -5.33 9.36 4.61
C ARG A 149 -4.64 10.66 5.00
N VAL A 150 -4.86 11.70 4.22
CA VAL A 150 -4.31 13.04 4.46
C VAL A 150 -5.43 13.99 4.80
N LEU A 151 -5.25 14.87 5.78
CA LEU A 151 -6.20 15.95 6.02
C LEU A 151 -6.05 17.02 4.93
N ARG A 152 -7.08 17.19 4.09
CA ARG A 152 -7.08 18.15 2.99
C ARG A 152 -6.90 19.57 3.52
N GLY A 153 -5.89 20.27 3.00
CA GLY A 153 -5.50 21.63 3.39
C GLY A 153 -4.92 21.76 4.80
N GLY A 154 -4.60 20.63 5.45
CA GLY A 154 -3.95 20.57 6.77
C GLY A 154 -4.63 21.40 7.87
N MET A 155 -3.82 21.84 8.84
CA MET A 155 -4.28 22.67 9.95
C MET A 155 -4.75 24.08 9.53
N ARG A 156 -4.41 24.55 8.33
CA ARG A 156 -5.00 25.79 7.78
C ARG A 156 -6.48 25.59 7.47
N ALA A 157 -6.84 24.52 6.77
CA ALA A 157 -8.22 24.21 6.46
C ALA A 157 -9.04 23.84 7.70
N TRP A 158 -8.45 23.09 8.64
CA TRP A 158 -9.08 22.79 9.93
C TRP A 158 -9.51 24.05 10.68
N ARG A 159 -8.59 25.02 10.81
CA ARG A 159 -8.85 26.30 11.48
C ARG A 159 -9.81 27.18 10.68
N ALA A 160 -9.69 27.23 9.36
CA ALA A 160 -10.62 27.96 8.51
C ALA A 160 -12.07 27.44 8.64
N GLY A 161 -12.24 26.15 8.95
CA GLY A 161 -13.53 25.55 9.28
C GLY A 161 -14.02 25.82 10.70
N ASN A 162 -13.30 26.60 11.51
CA ASN A 162 -13.58 26.85 12.93
C ASN A 162 -13.77 25.56 13.75
N LEU A 163 -13.03 24.50 13.39
CA LEU A 163 -13.13 23.22 14.07
C LEU A 163 -12.34 23.21 15.39
N PRO A 164 -12.76 22.40 16.38
CA PRO A 164 -12.13 22.38 17.69
C PRO A 164 -10.63 22.05 17.63
N VAL A 165 -9.82 22.79 18.39
CA VAL A 165 -8.40 22.52 18.58
C VAL A 165 -8.12 22.26 20.06
N SER A 166 -7.17 21.37 20.32
CA SER A 166 -6.57 21.16 21.63
C SER A 166 -5.25 21.93 21.70
N VAL A 167 -4.96 22.52 22.86
CA VAL A 167 -3.68 23.15 23.15
C VAL A 167 -3.07 22.39 24.32
N SER A 168 -1.85 21.90 24.15
CA SER A 168 -1.10 21.20 25.20
C SER A 168 -0.52 22.23 26.16
N GLY A 169 -1.40 22.81 26.96
CA GLY A 169 -1.09 23.71 28.06
C GLY A 169 -2.39 23.96 28.79
N HIS A 170 -2.62 23.19 29.86
CA HIS A 170 -3.50 23.39 31.03
C HIS A 170 -3.68 22.02 31.73
N ARG A 171 -2.60 21.55 32.37
CA ARG A 171 -2.63 20.87 33.68
C ARG A 171 -1.39 21.29 34.45
#